data_AF-A0A849EPG7-F1
#
_entry.id   AF-A0A849EPG7-F1
#
_cell.length_a   1.000
_cell.length_b   1.000
_cell.length_c   1.000
_cell.angle_alpha   90.00
_cell.angle_beta   90.00
_cell.angle_gamma   90.00
#
_symmetry.space_group_name_H-M   'P 1'
#
loop_
_entity.id
_entity.type
_entity.pdbx_description
1 polymer ?
#
loop_
_entity_poly.entity_id
_entity_poly.type
_entity_poly.pdbx_seq_one_letter_code
_entity_poly.pdbx_strand_id
1 'polypeptide(L)'
;MKKIGCFVIALLPLLCAHTFAGAPSGQVTFTFTPTVAEKTKEVILWVPYPMSDEFQTIDDMRVSGNFTESGVYRDPGSEAVYLYAHWTAPNEKPRCVIGFHIRQKDRRRTKLDDSHQAYPELVARYLAATEQIPADDPEMKAIALKAVDGKKGTYEKALAIYDWVVENT
;
A
#
# COMPACT_ATOMS: atom_id res chain seq x y z
N MET A 1 -26.91 -58.74 44.18
CA MET A 1 -26.39 -58.57 42.80
C MET A 1 -27.29 -57.58 42.04
N LYS A 2 -26.85 -56.34 41.83
CA LYS A 2 -27.37 -55.41 40.81
C LYS A 2 -26.32 -54.33 40.55
N LYS A 3 -26.01 -54.12 39.27
CA LYS A 3 -24.79 -53.47 38.74
C LYS A 3 -24.84 -51.95 38.94
N ILE A 4 -23.76 -51.36 39.45
CA ILE A 4 -23.53 -49.90 39.43
C ILE A 4 -22.79 -49.59 38.13
N GLY A 5 -23.45 -48.88 37.22
CA GLY A 5 -22.84 -48.42 35.96
C GLY A 5 -22.00 -47.17 36.21
N CYS A 6 -20.71 -47.24 35.92
CA CYS A 6 -19.79 -46.11 35.98
C CYS A 6 -19.86 -45.37 34.64
N PHE A 7 -20.38 -44.14 34.65
CA PHE A 7 -20.43 -43.27 33.47
C PHE A 7 -19.10 -42.50 33.40
N VAL A 8 -18.22 -42.89 32.47
CA VAL A 8 -16.98 -42.17 32.18
C VAL A 8 -17.31 -41.08 31.16
N ILE A 9 -17.36 -39.83 31.60
CA ILE A 9 -17.45 -38.67 30.71
C ILE A 9 -16.04 -38.42 30.14
N ALA A 10 -15.82 -38.81 28.89
CA ALA A 10 -14.61 -38.48 28.16
C ALA A 10 -14.67 -37.00 27.74
N LEU A 11 -13.88 -36.15 28.40
CA LEU A 11 -13.68 -34.76 28.03
C LEU A 11 -12.74 -34.71 26.80
N LEU A 12 -13.31 -34.56 25.61
CA LEU A 12 -12.55 -34.43 24.36
C LEU A 12 -12.01 -32.98 24.25
N PRO A 13 -10.69 -32.73 24.25
CA PRO A 13 -10.18 -31.39 24.03
C PRO A 13 -10.43 -31.01 22.56
N LEU A 14 -11.30 -30.03 22.32
CA LEU A 14 -11.37 -29.35 21.04
C LEU A 14 -10.03 -28.65 20.80
N LEU A 15 -9.14 -29.30 20.07
CA LEU A 15 -8.04 -28.64 19.39
C LEU A 15 -8.65 -27.76 18.29
N CYS A 16 -8.93 -26.50 18.63
CA CYS A 16 -9.08 -25.45 17.62
C CYS A 16 -7.74 -25.31 16.91
N ALA A 17 -7.59 -26.00 15.76
CA ALA A 17 -6.52 -25.70 14.84
C ALA A 17 -6.70 -24.24 14.40
N HIS A 18 -5.80 -23.36 14.83
CA HIS A 18 -5.73 -22.02 14.27
C HIS A 18 -5.36 -22.15 12.80
N THR A 19 -6.34 -22.05 11.90
CA THR A 19 -6.07 -21.92 10.48
C THR A 19 -5.42 -20.56 10.27
N PHE A 20 -4.09 -20.52 10.26
CA PHE A 20 -3.39 -19.38 9.70
C PHE A 20 -3.68 -19.36 8.21
N ALA A 21 -4.30 -18.28 7.73
CA ALA A 21 -4.32 -18.01 6.30
C ALA A 21 -2.85 -17.93 5.84
N GLY A 22 -2.51 -18.66 4.77
CA GLY A 22 -1.17 -18.59 4.20
C GLY A 22 -0.86 -17.16 3.76
N ALA A 23 0.40 -16.74 3.92
CA ALA A 23 0.86 -15.44 3.46
C ALA A 23 0.49 -15.22 1.98
N PRO A 24 -0.18 -14.11 1.61
CA PRO A 24 -0.61 -13.89 0.23
C PRO A 24 0.57 -13.95 -0.74
N SER A 25 0.44 -14.75 -1.80
CA SER A 25 1.47 -14.94 -2.82
C SER A 25 0.81 -15.13 -4.18
N GLY A 26 1.39 -14.56 -5.23
CA GLY A 26 0.84 -14.74 -6.58
C GLY A 26 1.62 -14.03 -7.67
N GLN A 27 1.31 -14.37 -8.91
CA GLN A 27 1.81 -13.64 -10.08
C GLN A 27 0.89 -12.46 -10.39
N VAL A 28 1.49 -11.30 -10.59
CA VAL A 28 0.80 -10.08 -11.02
C VAL A 28 1.31 -9.72 -12.40
N THR A 29 0.40 -9.37 -13.30
CA THR A 29 0.74 -8.87 -14.63
C THR A 29 -0.09 -7.64 -14.94
N PHE A 30 0.58 -6.52 -15.16
CA PHE A 30 -0.03 -5.30 -15.69
C PHE A 30 0.23 -5.20 -17.18
N THR A 31 -0.82 -4.96 -17.95
CA THR A 31 -0.73 -4.67 -19.39
C THR A 31 -1.22 -3.25 -19.64
N PHE A 32 -0.32 -2.41 -20.14
CA PHE A 32 -0.58 -1.03 -20.50
C PHE A 32 -0.66 -0.92 -22.02
N THR A 33 -1.79 -0.40 -22.52
CA THR A 33 -2.01 -0.13 -23.93
C THR A 33 -2.55 1.30 -24.12
N PRO A 34 -1.70 2.33 -24.04
CA PRO A 34 -2.12 3.71 -24.24
C PRO A 34 -2.87 3.88 -25.56
N THR A 35 -3.95 4.65 -25.52
CA THR A 35 -4.65 5.07 -26.74
C THR A 35 -3.97 6.32 -27.27
N VAL A 36 -3.56 6.29 -28.54
CA VAL A 36 -2.80 7.38 -29.17
C VAL A 36 -3.48 7.78 -30.47
N ALA A 37 -3.40 9.07 -30.83
CA ALA A 37 -3.93 9.56 -32.09
C ALA A 37 -3.04 9.13 -33.26
N GLU A 38 -3.59 9.14 -34.47
CA GLU A 38 -2.81 8.94 -35.69
C GLU A 38 -1.67 9.97 -35.79
N LYS A 39 -0.49 9.52 -36.24
CA LYS A 39 0.72 10.35 -36.40
C LYS A 39 1.28 10.92 -35.08
N THR A 40 0.97 10.28 -33.94
CA THR A 40 1.64 10.58 -32.67
C THR A 40 3.15 10.41 -32.84
N LYS A 41 3.92 11.44 -32.49
CA LYS A 41 5.39 11.43 -32.65
C LYS A 41 6.11 10.80 -31.46
N GLU A 42 5.49 10.83 -30.29
CA GLU A 42 6.12 10.41 -29.05
C GLU A 42 5.05 9.94 -28.08
N VAL A 43 5.34 8.85 -27.38
CA VAL A 43 4.52 8.33 -26.28
C VAL A 43 5.47 8.01 -25.14
N ILE A 44 5.22 8.59 -23.97
CA ILE A 44 5.96 8.32 -22.75
C ILE A 44 5.02 7.72 -21.72
N LEU A 45 5.42 6.61 -21.13
CA LEU A 45 4.71 5.94 -20.06
C LEU A 45 5.59 5.91 -18.81
N TRP A 46 5.07 6.45 -17.72
CA TRP A 46 5.62 6.32 -16.37
C TRP A 46 4.63 5.52 -15.54
N VAL A 47 5.07 4.38 -15.01
CA VAL A 47 4.24 3.53 -14.15
C VAL A 47 5.00 3.14 -12.89
N PRO A 48 4.35 3.08 -11.72
CA PRO A 48 5.01 2.65 -10.48
C PRO A 48 5.67 1.29 -10.67
N TYR A 49 6.94 1.20 -10.28
CA TYR A 49 7.70 -0.03 -10.31
C TYR A 49 7.60 -0.72 -8.94
N PRO A 50 7.18 -2.00 -8.86
CA PRO A 50 7.01 -2.68 -7.59
C PRO A 50 8.37 -2.97 -6.95
N MET A 51 8.47 -2.71 -5.65
CA MET A 51 9.70 -2.84 -4.88
C MET A 51 9.51 -3.80 -3.71
N SER A 52 10.57 -4.52 -3.35
CA SER A 52 10.62 -5.30 -2.11
C SER A 52 10.85 -4.38 -0.91
N ASP A 53 10.26 -4.73 0.22
CA ASP A 53 10.46 -4.10 1.52
C ASP A 53 10.30 -5.13 2.66
N GLU A 54 10.12 -4.68 3.90
CA GLU A 54 9.95 -5.55 5.07
C GLU A 54 8.69 -6.46 4.99
N PHE A 55 7.65 -6.01 4.29
CA PHE A 55 6.32 -6.62 4.22
C PHE A 55 5.97 -7.17 2.85
N GLN A 56 6.81 -6.99 1.84
CA GLN A 56 6.64 -7.63 0.54
C GLN A 56 7.98 -8.01 -0.11
N THR A 57 7.98 -9.11 -0.85
CA THR A 57 9.10 -9.52 -1.69
C THR A 57 8.62 -9.65 -3.13
N ILE A 58 9.31 -8.96 -4.03
CA ILE A 58 9.11 -9.00 -5.48
C ILE A 58 10.21 -9.84 -6.11
N ASP A 59 9.84 -10.83 -6.91
CA ASP A 59 10.75 -11.62 -7.74
C ASP A 59 10.14 -11.92 -9.12
N ASP A 60 10.90 -12.63 -9.96
CA ASP A 60 10.52 -12.97 -11.34
C ASP A 60 10.04 -11.76 -12.17
N MET A 61 10.66 -10.61 -11.94
CA MET A 61 10.35 -9.37 -12.65
C MET A 61 10.63 -9.49 -14.15
N ARG A 62 9.65 -9.08 -14.95
CA ARG A 62 9.71 -9.08 -16.42
C ARG A 62 9.07 -7.82 -16.94
N VAL A 63 9.78 -7.14 -17.84
CA VAL A 63 9.26 -6.01 -18.60
C VAL A 63 9.37 -6.35 -20.08
N SER A 64 8.28 -6.16 -20.82
CA SER A 64 8.24 -6.44 -22.26
C SER A 64 7.28 -5.51 -22.97
N GLY A 65 7.44 -5.32 -24.27
CA GLY A 65 6.60 -4.41 -25.04
C GLY A 65 7.20 -4.09 -26.40
N ASN A 66 6.54 -3.21 -27.13
CA ASN A 66 7.03 -2.67 -28.41
C ASN A 66 7.60 -1.25 -28.27
N PHE A 67 8.07 -0.88 -27.08
CA PHE A 67 8.74 0.41 -26.83
C PHE A 67 10.10 0.47 -27.51
N THR A 68 10.49 1.69 -27.89
CA THR A 68 11.82 1.98 -28.44
C THR A 68 12.88 1.90 -27.34
N GLU A 69 12.56 2.41 -26.16
CA GLU A 69 13.44 2.40 -25.00
C GLU A 69 12.65 2.24 -23.70
N SER A 70 13.31 1.67 -22.69
CA SER A 70 12.75 1.59 -21.34
C SER A 70 13.85 1.65 -20.29
N GLY A 71 13.47 2.00 -19.06
CA GLY A 71 14.39 2.08 -17.93
C GLY A 71 13.65 2.14 -16.61
N VAL A 72 14.35 1.87 -15.52
CA VAL A 72 13.83 2.04 -14.17
C VAL A 72 14.51 3.24 -13.55
N TYR A 73 13.71 4.23 -13.15
CA TYR A 73 14.21 5.49 -12.60
C TYR A 73 13.64 5.72 -11.21
N ARG A 74 14.41 6.42 -10.39
CA ARG A 74 14.04 6.85 -9.04
C ARG A 74 13.89 8.36 -9.05
N ASP A 75 12.72 8.85 -8.65
CA ASP A 75 12.50 10.28 -8.49
C ASP A 75 13.24 10.78 -7.23
N PRO A 76 14.18 11.73 -7.34
CA PRO A 76 14.97 12.19 -6.19
C PRO A 76 14.15 12.99 -5.17
N GLY A 77 12.96 13.48 -5.52
CA GLY A 77 12.08 14.19 -4.59
C GLY A 77 11.29 13.23 -3.70
N SER A 78 10.49 12.37 -4.33
CA SER A 78 9.57 11.43 -3.65
C SER A 78 10.21 10.10 -3.29
N GLU A 79 11.39 9.77 -3.84
CA GLU A 79 12.03 8.45 -3.79
C GLU A 79 11.23 7.32 -4.47
N ALA A 80 10.13 7.67 -5.15
CA ALA A 80 9.33 6.70 -5.87
C ALA A 80 10.10 6.16 -7.08
N VAL A 81 9.95 4.85 -7.31
CA VAL A 81 10.60 4.15 -8.41
C VAL A 81 9.56 3.90 -9.51
N TYR A 82 9.91 4.25 -10.74
CA TYR A 82 9.04 4.16 -11.89
C TYR A 82 9.71 3.36 -13.01
N LEU A 83 8.91 2.54 -13.70
CA LEU A 83 9.25 2.11 -15.03
C LEU A 83 8.94 3.24 -16.00
N TYR A 84 9.93 3.58 -16.80
CA TYR A 84 9.84 4.39 -17.99
C TYR A 84 9.75 3.49 -19.22
N ALA A 85 8.83 3.79 -20.12
CA ALA A 85 8.81 3.24 -21.46
C ALA A 85 8.49 4.35 -22.47
N HIS A 86 9.24 4.41 -23.57
CA HIS A 86 9.10 5.44 -24.59
C HIS A 86 9.04 4.84 -25.99
N TRP A 87 8.12 5.35 -26.79
CA TRP A 87 7.95 5.03 -28.20
C TRP A 87 8.19 6.29 -29.04
N THR A 88 9.14 6.21 -29.97
CA THR A 88 9.36 7.24 -30.98
C THR A 88 8.56 6.90 -32.24
N ALA A 89 7.68 7.81 -32.65
CA ALA A 89 6.81 7.71 -33.83
C ALA A 89 6.18 6.30 -34.01
N PRO A 90 5.43 5.79 -33.01
CA PRO A 90 4.90 4.43 -33.05
C PRO A 90 4.02 4.19 -34.30
N ASN A 91 4.36 3.13 -35.04
CA ASN A 91 3.59 2.64 -36.20
C ASN A 91 2.56 1.57 -35.81
N GLU A 92 2.70 0.98 -34.62
CA GLU A 92 1.77 0.05 -34.00
C GLU A 92 1.22 0.64 -32.70
N LYS A 93 0.11 0.08 -32.18
CA LYS A 93 -0.42 0.50 -30.89
C LYS A 93 0.62 0.26 -29.78
N PRO A 94 1.00 1.29 -29.00
CA PRO A 94 1.93 1.12 -27.89
C PRO A 94 1.44 0.08 -26.88
N ARG A 95 2.34 -0.80 -26.46
CA ARG A 95 2.07 -1.88 -25.50
C ARG A 95 3.27 -2.10 -24.59
N CYS A 96 3.04 -2.03 -23.28
CA CYS A 96 4.01 -2.39 -22.24
C CYS A 96 3.37 -3.39 -21.27
N VAL A 97 4.12 -4.42 -20.90
CA VAL A 97 3.69 -5.46 -19.95
C VAL A 97 4.73 -5.56 -18.86
N ILE A 98 4.26 -5.47 -17.62
CA ILE A 98 5.06 -5.71 -16.41
C ILE A 98 4.49 -6.97 -15.76
N GLY A 99 5.33 -7.98 -15.56
CA GLY A 99 4.99 -9.19 -14.83
C GLY A 99 5.96 -9.40 -13.68
N PHE A 100 5.46 -9.83 -12.52
CA PHE A 100 6.28 -10.18 -11.37
C PHE A 100 5.52 -11.14 -10.47
N HIS A 101 6.25 -11.86 -9.63
CA HIS A 101 5.69 -12.63 -8.55
C HIS A 101 5.88 -11.85 -7.24
N ILE A 102 4.83 -11.81 -6.42
CA ILE A 102 4.80 -11.11 -5.14
C ILE A 102 4.52 -12.11 -4.02
N ARG A 103 5.27 -11.98 -2.93
CA ARG A 103 4.97 -12.57 -1.62
C ARG A 103 4.78 -11.46 -0.62
N GLN A 104 3.63 -11.41 0.04
CA GLN A 104 3.35 -10.44 1.08
C GLN A 104 3.49 -11.07 2.46
N LYS A 105 3.92 -10.29 3.43
CA LYS A 105 3.96 -10.67 4.84
C LYS A 105 2.98 -9.80 5.60
N ASP A 106 1.95 -10.44 6.15
CA ASP A 106 0.92 -9.74 6.91
C ASP A 106 1.51 -8.99 8.10
N ARG A 107 1.12 -7.73 8.24
CA ARG A 107 1.40 -6.93 9.43
C ARG A 107 0.14 -6.81 10.26
N ARG A 108 -0.01 -7.69 11.25
CA ARG A 108 -1.05 -7.54 12.27
C ARG A 108 -0.46 -6.98 13.56
N ARG A 109 -0.71 -5.70 13.84
CA ARG A 109 -0.50 -5.12 15.17
C ARG A 109 -1.85 -4.91 15.82
N THR A 110 -2.18 -5.75 16.79
CA THR A 110 -3.44 -5.69 17.55
C THR A 110 -3.46 -4.56 18.58
N LYS A 111 -2.28 -4.02 18.92
CA LYS A 111 -2.13 -2.87 19.81
C LYS A 111 -1.15 -1.88 19.19
N LEU A 112 -1.57 -0.62 19.13
CA LEU A 112 -0.71 0.51 18.77
C LEU A 112 -0.53 1.32 20.04
N ASP A 113 0.68 1.30 20.59
CA ASP A 113 1.03 2.11 21.74
C ASP A 113 1.72 3.39 21.25
N ASP A 114 1.30 4.53 21.79
CA ASP A 114 1.97 5.80 21.52
C ASP A 114 3.25 5.89 22.34
N SER A 115 4.38 6.10 21.66
CA SER A 115 5.68 6.26 22.30
C SER A 115 5.83 7.63 22.98
N HIS A 116 4.99 8.61 22.61
CA HIS A 116 5.11 10.03 22.96
C HIS A 116 6.48 10.65 22.65
N GLN A 117 7.30 9.98 21.83
CA GLN A 117 8.57 10.49 21.36
C GLN A 117 8.34 11.53 20.26
N ALA A 118 9.32 12.42 20.10
CA ALA A 118 9.33 13.32 18.95
C ALA A 118 9.37 12.52 17.63
N TYR A 119 8.76 13.06 16.59
CA TYR A 119 8.82 12.43 15.27
C TYR A 119 10.28 12.33 14.79
N PRO A 120 10.68 11.20 14.19
CA PRO A 120 12.00 11.10 13.58
C PRO A 120 12.12 12.09 12.43
N GLU A 121 13.34 12.58 12.18
CA GLU A 121 13.62 13.58 11.13
C GLU A 121 13.10 13.16 9.74
N LEU A 122 13.15 11.86 9.44
CA LEU A 122 12.62 11.28 8.19
C LEU A 122 11.14 11.63 7.94
N VAL A 123 10.36 11.90 8.99
CA VAL A 123 8.94 12.25 8.90
C VAL A 123 8.71 13.75 8.68
N ALA A 124 9.70 14.60 8.95
CA ALA A 124 9.55 16.06 8.93
C ALA A 124 9.00 16.59 7.59
N ARG A 125 9.49 16.04 6.47
CA ARG A 125 8.99 16.41 5.13
C ARG A 125 7.51 16.13 4.92
N TYR A 126 6.94 15.13 5.61
CA TYR A 126 5.53 14.74 5.50
C TYR A 126 4.62 15.53 6.46
N LEU A 127 5.19 16.37 7.33
CA LEU A 127 4.43 17.27 8.19
C LEU A 127 4.26 18.66 7.56
N ALA A 128 4.99 18.94 6.48
CA ALA A 128 4.89 20.19 5.74
C ALA A 128 3.61 20.23 4.90
N ALA A 129 3.00 21.41 4.76
CA ALA A 129 1.92 21.62 3.81
C ALA A 129 2.45 21.49 2.37
N THR A 130 1.58 21.04 1.48
CA THR A 130 1.83 20.93 0.03
C THR A 130 0.67 21.55 -0.72
N GLU A 131 0.82 21.79 -2.02
CA GLU A 131 -0.28 22.31 -2.85
C GLU A 131 -1.51 21.37 -2.84
N GLN A 132 -1.27 20.05 -2.87
CA GLN A 132 -2.32 19.04 -2.86
C GLN A 132 -2.88 18.75 -1.46
N ILE A 133 -2.08 18.99 -0.41
CA ILE A 133 -2.45 18.82 1.00
C ILE A 133 -2.09 20.12 1.74
N PRO A 134 -2.94 21.16 1.65
CA PRO A 134 -2.66 22.47 2.23
C PRO A 134 -2.91 22.46 3.74
N ALA A 135 -2.08 21.76 4.49
CA ALA A 135 -2.24 21.55 5.94
C ALA A 135 -2.11 22.85 6.78
N ASP A 136 -1.59 23.92 6.18
CA ASP A 136 -1.48 25.25 6.77
C ASP A 136 -2.67 26.16 6.45
N ASP A 137 -3.61 25.72 5.60
CA ASP A 137 -4.85 26.44 5.34
C ASP A 137 -5.62 26.69 6.66
N PRO A 138 -6.00 27.94 6.97
CA PRO A 138 -6.62 28.27 8.25
C PRO A 138 -7.94 27.54 8.51
N GLU A 139 -8.74 27.28 7.48
CA GLU A 139 -10.03 26.61 7.61
C GLU A 139 -9.84 25.11 7.88
N MET A 140 -9.01 24.46 7.07
CA MET A 140 -8.63 23.05 7.28
C MET A 140 -8.00 22.83 8.65
N LYS A 141 -7.11 23.74 9.08
CA LYS A 141 -6.49 23.69 10.40
C LYS A 141 -7.51 23.85 11.53
N ALA A 142 -8.50 24.73 11.37
CA ALA A 142 -9.54 24.90 12.37
C ALA A 142 -10.43 23.65 12.50
N ILE A 143 -10.76 23.01 11.38
CA ILE A 143 -11.49 21.73 11.37
C ILE A 143 -10.68 20.64 12.06
N ALA A 144 -9.40 20.49 11.69
CA ALA A 144 -8.52 19.49 12.27
C ALA A 144 -8.36 19.67 13.78
N LEU A 145 -8.18 20.91 14.26
CA LEU A 145 -8.07 21.22 15.69
C LEU A 145 -9.34 20.87 16.47
N LYS A 146 -10.53 21.07 15.88
CA LYS A 146 -11.80 20.65 16.50
C LYS A 146 -11.92 19.13 16.56
N ALA A 147 -11.57 18.45 15.47
CA ALA A 147 -11.65 16.99 15.40
C ALA A 147 -10.77 16.32 16.46
N VAL A 148 -9.59 16.90 16.76
CA VAL A 148 -8.64 16.33 17.73
C VAL A 148 -8.78 16.89 19.16
N ASP A 149 -9.84 17.64 19.45
CA ASP A 149 -10.00 18.28 20.76
C ASP A 149 -9.98 17.24 21.91
N GLY A 150 -9.28 17.57 22.98
CA GLY A 150 -9.05 16.67 24.13
C GLY A 150 -8.15 15.45 23.87
N LYS A 151 -7.70 15.17 22.64
CA LYS A 151 -6.82 14.04 22.32
C LYS A 151 -5.35 14.38 22.58
N LYS A 152 -4.61 13.49 23.24
CA LYS A 152 -3.22 13.76 23.63
C LYS A 152 -2.23 13.01 22.75
N GLY A 153 -2.52 11.74 22.46
CA GLY A 153 -1.62 10.88 21.69
C GLY A 153 -1.74 11.05 20.18
N THR A 154 -0.66 10.74 19.45
CA THR A 154 -0.62 10.73 17.98
C THR A 154 -1.65 9.76 17.41
N TYR A 155 -1.78 8.56 18.00
CA TYR A 155 -2.78 7.59 17.56
C TYR A 155 -4.21 8.09 17.76
N GLU A 156 -4.52 8.65 18.94
CA GLU A 156 -5.84 9.19 19.25
C GLU A 156 -6.22 10.33 18.30
N LYS A 157 -5.27 11.21 17.98
CA LYS A 157 -5.46 12.32 17.04
C LYS A 157 -5.69 11.80 15.62
N ALA A 158 -4.88 10.84 15.16
CA ALA A 158 -5.02 10.27 13.82
C ALA A 158 -6.36 9.55 13.64
N LEU A 159 -6.79 8.77 14.65
CA LEU A 159 -8.09 8.11 14.63
C LEU A 159 -9.23 9.12 14.65
N ALA A 160 -9.15 10.18 15.47
CA ALA A 160 -10.18 11.21 15.50
C ALA A 160 -10.33 11.97 14.17
N ILE A 161 -9.22 12.23 13.48
CA ILE A 161 -9.26 12.80 12.12
C ILE A 161 -9.90 11.82 11.14
N TYR A 162 -9.52 10.53 11.20
CA TYR A 162 -10.12 9.50 10.35
C TYR A 162 -11.64 9.40 10.55
N ASP A 163 -12.09 9.28 11.79
CA ASP A 163 -13.51 9.19 12.15
C ASP A 163 -14.26 10.44 11.67
N TRP A 164 -13.69 11.63 11.87
CA TRP A 164 -14.28 12.88 11.38
C TRP A 164 -14.44 12.87 9.85
N VAL A 165 -13.44 12.43 9.10
CA VAL A 165 -13.53 12.33 7.63
C VAL A 165 -14.65 11.36 7.23
N VAL A 166 -14.69 10.16 7.81
CA VAL A 166 -15.73 9.15 7.53
C VAL A 166 -17.14 9.69 7.80
N GLU A 167 -17.30 10.50 8.83
CA GLU A 167 -18.60 11.08 9.19
C GLU A 167 -19.02 12.27 8.32
N ASN A 168 -18.08 12.88 7.56
CA ASN A 168 -18.29 14.15 6.85
C ASN A 168 -18.01 14.08 5.34
N THR A 169 -17.74 12.89 4.78
CA THR A 169 -17.57 12.63 3.33
C THR A 169 -18.34 11.40 2.88
#